data_AF-A0A7V2HDY3-F1
#
_entry.id   AF-A0A7V2HDY3-F1
#
_cell.length_a   1.000
_cell.length_b   1.000
_cell.length_c   1.000
_cell.angle_alpha   90.00
_cell.angle_beta   90.00
_cell.angle_gamma   90.00
#
_symmetry.space_group_name_H-M   'P 1'
#
loop_
_entity.id
_entity.type
_entity.pdbx_description
1 polymer ?
#
loop_
_entity_poly.entity_id
_entity_poly.type
_entity_poly.pdbx_seq_one_letter_code
_entity_poly.pdbx_strand_id
1 'polypeptide(L)'
;MAAGGAAEPGRRALRFHKSAEWYNRGSLPQMEHPFWTWALLCVSAFLAGAVNSIAGGGTLLTFPSLLSVLGPVQANATSTLALLPGSLAAAWGYRRELAECGPQLGRLWPPSLAGGIIGSLLVIRLPERVFAGMVPWLLVCASTLMLVQKPLAQRLGAHPHAAPSAGTLAAIVVFQFFVGVYGGYFGAGIGILMLSSLAFVGIPNIHQMNAVKSVLAATMNGITAAIFAVSGVIAWKYAIAMAVAASAGGYTGARLARRTKAGYVRAVVVLIGFAVAAYSWWSR
;
A
#
# COMPACT_ATOMS: atom_id res chain seq x y z
N MET A 1 -27.24 -31.92 44.13
CA MET A 1 -27.58 -30.50 44.40
C MET A 1 -26.66 -29.64 43.55
N ALA A 2 -27.24 -28.92 42.59
CA ALA A 2 -26.52 -28.12 41.61
C ALA A 2 -26.26 -26.70 42.13
N ALA A 3 -25.02 -26.25 42.02
CA ALA A 3 -24.60 -24.85 41.99
C ALA A 3 -23.45 -24.84 40.97
N GLY A 4 -23.46 -24.09 39.88
CA GLY A 4 -23.75 -22.67 39.74
C GLY A 4 -22.57 -22.13 38.94
N GLY A 5 -22.77 -21.92 37.63
CA GLY A 5 -21.71 -21.52 36.71
C GLY A 5 -22.22 -20.47 35.76
N ALA A 6 -22.42 -19.25 36.26
CA ALA A 6 -22.76 -18.09 35.46
C ALA A 6 -21.62 -17.79 34.48
N ALA A 7 -21.97 -17.69 33.20
CA ALA A 7 -21.05 -17.33 32.13
C ALA A 7 -20.67 -15.84 32.24
N GLU A 8 -19.39 -15.55 32.46
CA GLU A 8 -18.82 -14.20 32.33
C GLU A 8 -18.64 -13.81 30.83
N PRO A 9 -19.31 -12.76 30.32
CA PRO A 9 -19.00 -12.21 29.01
C PRO A 9 -18.04 -11.01 29.17
N GLY A 10 -16.74 -11.25 29.37
CA GLY A 10 -15.77 -10.16 29.61
C GLY A 10 -14.39 -10.27 28.97
N ARG A 11 -13.98 -11.44 28.43
CA ARG A 11 -12.55 -11.67 28.09
C ARG A 11 -12.11 -11.40 26.65
N ARG A 12 -12.97 -10.92 25.74
CA ARG A 12 -12.57 -10.64 24.35
C ARG A 12 -11.97 -9.25 24.12
N ALA A 13 -12.27 -8.26 24.95
CA ALA A 13 -11.75 -6.89 24.78
C ALA A 13 -10.29 -6.72 25.24
N LEU A 14 -9.81 -7.57 26.16
CA LEU A 14 -8.48 -7.46 26.78
C LEU A 14 -7.33 -8.01 25.92
N ARG A 15 -7.59 -8.64 24.77
CA ARG A 15 -6.54 -9.16 23.88
C ARG A 15 -5.96 -8.10 22.94
N PHE A 16 -6.68 -7.01 22.65
CA PHE A 16 -6.15 -5.92 21.82
C PHE A 16 -5.12 -5.04 22.55
N HIS A 17 -5.26 -4.90 23.87
CA HIS A 17 -4.36 -4.04 24.65
C HIS A 17 -2.97 -4.65 24.85
N LYS A 18 -2.88 -5.98 25.08
CA LYS A 18 -1.58 -6.63 25.32
C LYS A 18 -0.67 -6.63 24.08
N SER A 19 -1.19 -6.68 22.86
CA SER A 19 -0.37 -6.61 21.63
C SER A 19 0.22 -5.22 21.41
N ALA A 20 -0.49 -4.15 21.78
CA ALA A 20 0.02 -2.78 21.70
C ALA A 20 1.14 -2.55 22.73
N GLU A 21 1.03 -3.16 23.92
CA GLU A 21 2.07 -3.08 24.94
C GLU A 21 3.39 -3.76 24.51
N TRP A 22 3.37 -4.88 23.77
CA TRP A 22 4.61 -5.50 23.27
C TRP A 22 5.37 -4.60 22.30
N TYR A 23 4.64 -3.89 21.47
CA TYR A 23 5.21 -2.99 20.48
C TYR A 23 5.78 -1.72 21.12
N ASN A 24 5.10 -1.19 22.14
CA ASN A 24 5.50 0.02 22.85
C ASN A 24 6.53 -0.26 23.99
N ARG A 25 6.56 -1.47 24.58
CA ARG A 25 7.59 -1.90 25.56
C ARG A 25 8.92 -2.26 24.91
N GLY A 26 8.93 -2.49 23.60
CA GLY A 26 10.14 -2.53 22.78
C GLY A 26 10.72 -1.15 22.48
N SER A 27 10.26 -0.08 23.16
CA SER A 27 11.02 1.17 23.26
C SER A 27 12.33 0.88 23.99
N LEU A 28 13.28 0.35 23.23
CA LEU A 28 14.71 0.49 23.49
C LEU A 28 14.93 1.92 24.02
N PRO A 29 15.81 2.12 25.03
CA PRO A 29 16.15 3.45 25.52
C PRO A 29 16.38 4.33 24.31
N GLN A 30 15.82 5.54 24.31
CA GLN A 30 15.87 6.53 23.21
C GLN A 30 17.28 6.59 22.62
N MET A 31 17.59 5.68 21.70
CA MET A 31 18.80 5.74 20.93
C MET A 31 18.43 6.80 19.92
N GLU A 32 18.88 8.02 20.21
CA GLU A 32 19.03 9.09 19.24
C GLU A 32 19.68 8.46 18.00
N HIS A 33 18.85 7.99 17.06
CA HIS A 33 19.39 7.44 15.83
C HIS A 33 20.21 8.54 15.19
N PRO A 34 21.43 8.22 14.70
CA PRO A 34 22.30 9.22 14.13
C PRO A 34 21.56 9.99 13.04
N PHE A 35 21.87 11.27 12.87
CA PHE A 35 21.18 12.13 11.92
C PHE A 35 21.14 11.55 10.49
N TRP A 36 22.14 10.74 10.12
CA TRP A 36 22.20 10.01 8.85
C TRP A 36 21.02 9.05 8.65
N THR A 37 20.52 8.42 9.70
CA THR A 37 19.31 7.58 9.65
C THR A 37 18.09 8.42 9.28
N TRP A 38 17.91 9.58 9.92
CA TRP A 38 16.82 10.49 9.59
C TRP A 38 16.94 11.02 8.16
N ALA A 39 18.15 11.38 7.74
CA ALA A 39 18.43 11.81 6.38
C ALA A 39 18.04 10.71 5.37
N LEU A 40 18.45 9.46 5.62
CA LEU A 40 18.11 8.32 4.76
C LEU A 40 16.60 8.10 4.66
N LEU A 41 15.88 8.10 5.79
CA LEU A 41 14.43 7.90 5.82
C LEU A 41 13.66 9.05 5.16
N CYS A 42 14.06 10.29 5.41
CA CYS A 42 13.43 11.46 4.79
C CYS A 42 13.73 11.53 3.29
N VAL A 43 14.94 11.23 2.85
CA VAL A 43 15.30 11.17 1.43
C VAL A 43 14.55 10.02 0.74
N SER A 44 14.48 8.84 1.35
CA SER A 44 13.73 7.71 0.78
C SER A 44 12.24 8.05 0.66
N ALA A 45 11.65 8.69 1.67
CA ALA A 45 10.27 9.14 1.67
C ALA A 45 10.01 10.23 0.63
N PHE A 46 10.88 11.22 0.51
CA PHE A 46 10.81 12.25 -0.51
C PHE A 46 10.84 11.64 -1.92
N LEU A 47 11.80 10.75 -2.18
CA LEU A 47 11.89 10.04 -3.46
C LEU A 47 10.65 9.17 -3.70
N ALA A 48 10.15 8.47 -2.67
CA ALA A 48 8.94 7.67 -2.75
C ALA A 48 7.70 8.50 -3.10
N GLY A 49 7.57 9.68 -2.52
CA GLY A 49 6.54 10.66 -2.86
C GLY A 49 6.64 11.06 -4.33
N ALA A 50 7.84 11.46 -4.78
CA ALA A 50 8.06 11.86 -6.17
C ALA A 50 7.77 10.72 -7.16
N VAL A 51 8.23 9.51 -6.84
CA VAL A 51 7.97 8.27 -7.60
C VAL A 51 6.49 7.96 -7.66
N ASN A 52 5.76 8.10 -6.54
CA ASN A 52 4.31 7.86 -6.52
C ASN A 52 3.56 8.82 -7.46
N SER A 53 4.01 10.06 -7.60
CA SER A 53 3.43 11.02 -8.53
C SER A 53 3.76 10.75 -10.01
N ILE A 54 4.90 10.11 -10.31
CA ILE A 54 5.34 9.87 -11.70
C ILE A 54 4.92 8.48 -12.20
N ALA A 55 5.16 7.44 -11.39
CA ALA A 55 5.08 6.05 -11.81
C ALA A 55 4.26 5.15 -10.87
N GLY A 56 4.12 5.55 -9.59
CA GLY A 56 3.64 4.67 -8.51
C GLY A 56 4.79 3.90 -7.86
N GLY A 57 4.52 3.17 -6.77
CA GLY A 57 5.48 2.22 -6.19
C GLY A 57 6.42 2.76 -5.11
N GLY A 58 6.13 3.94 -4.52
CA GLY A 58 6.96 4.56 -3.49
C GLY A 58 7.28 3.66 -2.29
N THR A 59 6.40 2.72 -1.95
CA THR A 59 6.63 1.72 -0.89
C THR A 59 7.91 0.90 -1.12
N LEU A 60 8.32 0.66 -2.37
CA LEU A 60 9.57 -0.03 -2.70
C LEU A 60 10.83 0.73 -2.25
N LEU A 61 10.71 2.02 -1.93
CA LEU A 61 11.80 2.84 -1.40
C LEU A 61 11.71 3.00 0.11
N THR A 62 10.52 3.32 0.64
CA THR A 62 10.32 3.57 2.07
C THR A 62 10.43 2.30 2.90
N PHE A 63 9.86 1.19 2.44
CA PHE A 63 9.83 -0.05 3.21
C PHE A 63 11.24 -0.61 3.50
N PRO A 64 12.14 -0.78 2.50
CA PRO A 64 13.51 -1.22 2.76
C PRO A 64 14.30 -0.26 3.66
N SER A 65 14.09 1.05 3.49
CA SER A 65 14.75 2.04 4.33
C SER A 65 14.34 1.92 5.81
N LEU A 66 13.06 1.62 6.07
CA LEU A 66 12.55 1.41 7.41
C LEU A 66 12.96 0.06 8.01
N LEU A 67 13.21 -0.98 7.21
CA LEU A 67 13.77 -2.25 7.68
C LEU A 67 15.15 -2.10 8.33
N SER A 68 15.89 -1.02 8.02
CA SER A 68 17.18 -0.73 8.66
C SER A 68 17.07 -0.33 10.14
N VAL A 69 15.88 0.05 10.60
CA VAL A 69 15.65 0.59 11.95
C VAL A 69 14.46 -0.04 12.68
N LEU A 70 13.58 -0.72 11.97
CA LEU A 70 12.33 -1.27 12.49
C LEU A 70 12.12 -2.73 12.04
N GLY A 71 11.32 -3.47 12.81
CA GLY A 71 10.84 -4.80 12.40
C GLY A 71 9.97 -4.76 11.12
N PRO A 72 9.85 -5.86 10.36
CA PRO A 72 9.08 -5.89 9.11
C PRO A 72 7.64 -5.40 9.21
N VAL A 73 6.90 -5.77 10.26
CA VAL A 73 5.51 -5.31 10.43
C VAL A 73 5.48 -3.80 10.71
N GLN A 74 6.38 -3.34 11.57
CA GLN A 74 6.54 -1.91 11.91
C GLN A 74 6.85 -1.06 10.68
N ALA A 75 7.79 -1.53 9.86
CA ALA A 75 8.27 -0.85 8.67
C ALA A 75 7.14 -0.72 7.63
N ASN A 76 6.37 -1.78 7.42
CA ASN A 76 5.22 -1.76 6.50
C ASN A 76 4.13 -0.79 6.97
N ALA A 77 3.78 -0.83 8.25
CA ALA A 77 2.76 0.02 8.83
C ALA A 77 3.16 1.51 8.80
N THR A 78 4.39 1.81 9.20
CA THR A 78 4.97 3.17 9.17
C THR A 78 5.05 3.70 7.74
N SER A 79 5.50 2.88 6.78
CA SER A 79 5.53 3.23 5.36
C SER A 79 4.14 3.52 4.80
N THR A 80 3.14 2.70 5.16
CA THR A 80 1.76 2.87 4.69
C THR A 80 1.19 4.21 5.14
N LEU A 81 1.36 4.56 6.42
CA LEU A 81 0.92 5.85 6.94
C LEU A 81 1.70 7.01 6.31
N ALA A 82 3.02 6.89 6.14
CA ALA A 82 3.85 7.93 5.55
C ALA A 82 3.45 8.29 4.11
N LEU A 83 2.98 7.32 3.32
CA LEU A 83 2.57 7.53 1.93
C LEU A 83 1.06 7.78 1.76
N LEU A 84 0.28 7.72 2.84
CA LEU A 84 -1.16 7.95 2.82
C LEU A 84 -1.55 9.36 2.32
N PRO A 85 -0.89 10.47 2.75
CA PRO A 85 -1.24 11.81 2.26
C PRO A 85 -1.17 11.93 0.74
N GLY A 86 -0.14 11.32 0.12
CA GLY A 86 0.00 11.29 -1.33
C GLY A 86 -1.12 10.51 -2.02
N SER A 87 -1.59 9.41 -1.42
CA SER A 87 -2.72 8.62 -1.94
C SER A 87 -4.03 9.40 -1.88
N LEU A 88 -4.28 10.09 -0.76
CA LEU A 88 -5.45 10.95 -0.57
C LEU A 88 -5.43 12.15 -1.53
N ALA A 89 -4.27 12.80 -1.69
CA ALA A 89 -4.10 13.90 -2.63
C ALA A 89 -4.33 13.46 -4.08
N ALA A 90 -3.87 12.27 -4.47
CA ALA A 90 -4.14 11.71 -5.78
C ALA A 90 -5.64 11.46 -5.99
N ALA A 91 -6.33 10.85 -5.01
CA ALA A 91 -7.77 10.64 -5.07
C ALA A 91 -8.55 11.97 -5.18
N TRP A 92 -8.15 12.98 -4.42
CA TRP A 92 -8.75 14.32 -4.46
C TRP A 92 -8.48 15.05 -5.78
N GLY A 93 -7.29 14.86 -6.36
CA GLY A 93 -6.89 15.44 -7.64
C GLY A 93 -7.81 15.01 -8.78
N TYR A 94 -8.22 13.74 -8.79
CA TYR A 94 -9.09 13.15 -9.82
C TYR A 94 -10.59 13.21 -9.51
N ARG A 95 -11.02 14.04 -8.55
CA ARG A 95 -12.43 14.09 -8.11
C ARG A 95 -13.41 14.50 -9.21
N ARG A 96 -12.96 15.26 -10.22
CA ARG A 96 -13.81 15.71 -11.33
C ARG A 96 -14.10 14.57 -12.30
N GLU A 97 -13.06 13.82 -12.64
CA GLU A 97 -13.10 12.64 -13.49
C GLU A 97 -13.86 11.47 -12.84
N LEU A 98 -13.89 11.43 -11.50
CA LEU A 98 -14.62 10.42 -10.74
C LEU A 98 -16.15 10.55 -10.85
N ALA A 99 -16.67 11.76 -11.09
CA ALA A 99 -18.11 12.02 -11.15
C ALA A 99 -18.82 11.18 -12.23
N GLU A 100 -18.09 10.82 -13.28
CA GLU A 100 -18.58 10.02 -14.41
C GLU A 100 -18.45 8.50 -14.19
N CYS A 101 -17.80 8.07 -13.11
CA CYS A 101 -17.42 6.68 -12.85
C CYS A 101 -18.13 6.04 -11.63
N GLY A 102 -19.20 6.67 -11.14
CA GLY A 102 -19.92 6.24 -9.93
C GLY A 102 -20.31 4.76 -9.90
N PRO A 103 -20.94 4.21 -10.95
CA PRO A 103 -21.33 2.79 -10.99
C PRO A 103 -20.15 1.82 -10.90
N GLN A 104 -19.05 2.10 -11.61
CA GLN A 104 -17.84 1.28 -11.62
C GLN A 104 -17.14 1.34 -10.26
N LEU A 105 -17.04 2.54 -9.68
CA LEU A 105 -16.50 2.74 -8.34
C LEU A 105 -17.33 1.97 -7.31
N GLY A 106 -18.66 2.09 -7.34
CA GLY A 106 -19.56 1.40 -6.41
C GLY A 106 -19.46 -0.12 -6.46
N ARG A 107 -19.14 -0.71 -7.62
CA ARG A 107 -18.92 -2.16 -7.77
C ARG A 107 -17.57 -2.63 -7.23
N LEU A 108 -16.52 -1.81 -7.36
CA LEU A 108 -15.15 -2.17 -6.99
C LEU A 108 -14.76 -1.71 -5.58
N TRP A 109 -15.48 -0.75 -5.01
CA TRP A 109 -15.19 -0.20 -3.69
C TRP A 109 -15.42 -1.22 -2.56
N PRO A 110 -16.56 -1.92 -2.45
CA PRO A 110 -16.78 -2.92 -1.41
C PRO A 110 -15.72 -4.04 -1.38
N PRO A 111 -15.36 -4.72 -2.50
CA PRO A 111 -14.33 -5.76 -2.47
C PRO A 111 -12.95 -5.18 -2.14
N SER A 112 -12.63 -3.96 -2.57
CA SER A 112 -11.35 -3.31 -2.23
C SER A 112 -11.26 -2.99 -0.74
N LEU A 113 -12.35 -2.47 -0.14
CA LEU A 113 -12.40 -2.18 1.29
C LEU A 113 -12.31 -3.46 2.12
N ALA A 114 -13.13 -4.47 1.78
CA ALA A 114 -13.11 -5.77 2.46
C ALA A 114 -11.74 -6.45 2.34
N GLY A 115 -11.15 -6.43 1.15
CA GLY A 115 -9.80 -6.92 0.94
C GLY A 115 -8.76 -6.16 1.75
N GLY A 116 -8.80 -4.83 1.77
CA GLY A 116 -7.87 -4.00 2.56
C GLY A 116 -7.95 -4.28 4.07
N ILE A 117 -9.15 -4.49 4.59
CA ILE A 117 -9.38 -4.92 5.97
C ILE A 117 -8.75 -6.30 6.21
N ILE A 118 -9.04 -7.29 5.37
CA ILE A 118 -8.52 -8.65 5.54
C ILE A 118 -6.99 -8.66 5.43
N GLY A 119 -6.43 -7.99 4.42
CA GLY A 119 -5.00 -7.88 4.20
C GLY A 119 -4.25 -7.28 5.39
N SER A 120 -4.74 -6.17 5.93
CA SER A 120 -4.13 -5.52 7.09
C SER A 120 -4.30 -6.34 8.37
N LEU A 121 -5.44 -7.01 8.56
CA LEU A 121 -5.64 -7.94 9.67
C LEU A 121 -4.70 -9.13 9.58
N LEU A 122 -4.41 -9.67 8.38
CA LEU A 122 -3.44 -10.75 8.21
C LEU A 122 -2.04 -10.32 8.68
N VAL A 123 -1.63 -9.09 8.40
CA VAL A 123 -0.33 -8.55 8.86
C VAL A 123 -0.24 -8.50 10.39
N ILE A 124 -1.31 -8.06 11.07
CA ILE A 124 -1.30 -7.89 12.53
C ILE A 124 -1.57 -9.20 13.28
N ARG A 125 -2.37 -10.10 12.71
CA ARG A 125 -2.81 -11.33 13.39
C ARG A 125 -1.86 -12.51 13.18
N LEU A 126 -1.11 -12.53 12.08
CA LEU A 126 -0.13 -13.59 11.85
C LEU A 126 1.18 -13.30 12.61
N PRO A 127 1.95 -14.35 12.96
CA PRO A 127 3.27 -14.15 13.53
C PRO A 127 4.17 -13.34 12.58
N GLU A 128 4.96 -12.41 13.12
CA GLU A 128 5.83 -11.52 12.32
C GLU A 128 6.78 -12.28 11.38
N ARG A 129 7.26 -13.48 11.80
CA ARG A 129 8.06 -14.37 10.96
C ARG A 129 7.40 -14.74 9.63
N VAL A 130 6.08 -14.81 9.58
CA VAL A 130 5.33 -15.11 8.34
C VAL A 130 5.45 -13.93 7.39
N PHE A 131 5.19 -12.71 7.87
CA PHE A 131 5.34 -11.50 7.08
C PHE A 131 6.79 -11.31 6.61
N ALA A 132 7.75 -11.43 7.53
CA ALA A 132 9.19 -11.38 7.23
C ALA A 132 9.60 -12.42 6.19
N GLY A 133 9.05 -13.63 6.27
CA GLY A 133 9.20 -14.70 5.30
C GLY A 133 8.75 -14.30 3.89
N MET A 134 7.64 -13.58 3.79
CA MET A 134 7.03 -13.12 2.53
C MET A 134 7.68 -11.87 1.94
N VAL A 135 8.39 -11.06 2.71
CA VAL A 135 9.01 -9.79 2.25
C VAL A 135 9.76 -9.90 0.91
N PRO A 136 10.71 -10.83 0.69
CA PRO A 136 11.43 -10.92 -0.57
C PRO A 136 10.50 -11.17 -1.76
N TRP A 137 9.49 -12.03 -1.57
CA TRP A 137 8.49 -12.33 -2.59
C TRP A 137 7.60 -11.13 -2.89
N LEU A 138 7.22 -10.35 -1.88
CA LEU A 138 6.44 -9.13 -2.05
C LEU A 138 7.22 -8.07 -2.82
N LEU A 139 8.52 -7.91 -2.54
CA LEU A 139 9.41 -6.99 -3.24
C LEU A 139 9.61 -7.41 -4.71
N VAL A 140 9.85 -8.69 -4.97
CA VAL A 140 9.92 -9.23 -6.34
C VAL A 140 8.61 -9.03 -7.08
N CYS A 141 7.49 -9.34 -6.44
CA CYS A 141 6.16 -9.17 -7.04
C CYS A 141 5.91 -7.70 -7.40
N ALA A 142 6.09 -6.78 -6.45
CA ALA A 142 5.89 -5.35 -6.68
C ALA A 142 6.84 -4.78 -7.75
N SER A 143 8.11 -5.22 -7.77
CA SER A 143 9.09 -4.81 -8.78
C SER A 143 8.73 -5.34 -10.17
N THR A 144 8.32 -6.60 -10.25
CA THR A 144 7.87 -7.23 -11.50
C THR A 144 6.62 -6.55 -12.04
N LEU A 145 5.64 -6.26 -11.17
CA LEU A 145 4.45 -5.50 -11.54
C LEU A 145 4.83 -4.14 -12.13
N MET A 146 5.76 -3.42 -11.48
CA MET A 146 6.24 -2.12 -11.95
C MET A 146 6.95 -2.21 -13.31
N LEU A 147 7.68 -3.29 -13.58
CA LEU A 147 8.31 -3.55 -14.87
C LEU A 147 7.28 -3.80 -15.98
N VAL A 148 6.26 -4.63 -15.72
CA VAL A 148 5.25 -5.00 -16.71
C VAL A 148 4.14 -3.97 -16.88
N GLN A 149 4.08 -2.93 -16.03
CA GLN A 149 3.04 -1.91 -16.05
C GLN A 149 2.82 -1.28 -17.44
N LYS A 150 3.89 -0.91 -18.15
CA LYS A 150 3.78 -0.24 -19.46
C LYS A 150 3.26 -1.17 -20.57
N PRO A 151 3.87 -2.35 -20.84
CA PRO A 151 3.35 -3.24 -21.87
C PRO A 151 1.94 -3.74 -21.54
N LEU A 152 1.62 -3.93 -20.25
CA LEU A 152 0.30 -4.33 -19.82
C LEU A 152 -0.74 -3.22 -20.11
N ALA A 153 -0.44 -1.97 -19.73
CA ALA A 153 -1.32 -0.84 -20.04
C ALA A 153 -1.53 -0.64 -21.56
N GLN A 154 -0.50 -0.86 -22.38
CA GLN A 154 -0.60 -0.74 -23.84
C GLN A 154 -1.48 -1.84 -24.46
N ARG A 155 -1.34 -3.09 -24.00
CA ARG A 155 -2.17 -4.21 -24.47
C ARG A 155 -3.63 -4.07 -24.04
N LEU A 156 -3.85 -3.57 -22.82
CA LEU A 156 -5.17 -3.42 -22.24
C LEU A 156 -5.94 -2.17 -22.74
N GLY A 157 -5.24 -1.11 -23.14
CA GLY A 157 -5.86 0.10 -23.69
C GLY A 157 -6.30 0.02 -25.15
N ALA A 158 -6.09 -1.12 -25.82
CA ALA A 158 -6.32 -1.29 -27.26
C ALA A 158 -7.73 -1.80 -27.63
N HIS A 159 -8.62 -1.95 -26.66
CA HIS A 159 -9.87 -2.67 -26.86
C HIS A 159 -11.12 -1.80 -26.62
N PRO A 160 -11.93 -1.51 -27.66
CA PRO A 160 -13.26 -0.96 -27.47
C PRO A 160 -14.15 -2.10 -26.95
N HIS A 161 -14.56 -2.05 -25.68
CA HIS A 161 -15.29 -3.15 -25.08
C HIS A 161 -16.67 -2.73 -24.60
N ALA A 162 -17.67 -3.45 -25.11
CA ALA A 162 -19.06 -3.46 -24.67
C ALA A 162 -19.16 -3.74 -23.16
N ALA A 163 -20.32 -3.44 -22.58
CA ALA A 163 -20.59 -3.70 -21.17
C ALA A 163 -20.22 -5.17 -20.82
N PRO A 164 -19.44 -5.40 -19.74
CA PRO A 164 -18.99 -6.74 -19.40
C PRO A 164 -20.19 -7.64 -19.10
N SER A 165 -20.10 -8.91 -19.51
CA SER A 165 -21.08 -9.93 -19.13
C SER A 165 -21.15 -10.07 -17.60
N ALA A 166 -22.26 -10.57 -17.08
CA ALA A 166 -22.41 -10.81 -15.63
C ALA A 166 -21.30 -11.70 -15.06
N GLY A 167 -20.89 -12.74 -15.79
CA GLY A 167 -19.78 -13.62 -15.40
C GLY A 167 -18.43 -12.92 -15.38
N THR A 168 -18.15 -12.09 -16.38
CA THR A 168 -16.93 -11.26 -16.43
C THR A 168 -16.89 -10.27 -15.28
N LEU A 169 -18.00 -9.61 -14.98
CA LEU A 169 -18.09 -8.67 -13.86
C LEU A 169 -17.85 -9.37 -12.51
N ALA A 170 -18.42 -10.55 -12.30
CA ALA A 170 -18.17 -11.34 -11.09
C ALA A 170 -16.67 -11.69 -10.94
N ALA A 171 -16.01 -12.13 -12.02
CA ALA A 171 -14.58 -12.41 -12.00
C ALA A 171 -13.74 -11.17 -11.67
N ILE A 172 -14.09 -10.00 -12.20
CA ILE A 172 -13.43 -8.72 -11.89
C ILE A 172 -13.60 -8.37 -10.41
N VAL A 173 -14.80 -8.53 -9.85
CA VAL A 173 -15.08 -8.23 -8.43
C VAL A 173 -14.26 -9.15 -7.51
N VAL A 174 -14.21 -10.45 -7.82
CA VAL A 174 -13.40 -11.41 -7.07
C VAL A 174 -11.92 -11.08 -7.19
N PHE A 175 -11.43 -10.79 -8.39
CA PHE A 175 -10.05 -10.38 -8.59
C PHE A 175 -9.72 -9.09 -7.82
N GLN A 176 -10.61 -8.10 -7.87
CA GLN A 176 -10.45 -6.84 -7.13
C GLN A 176 -10.41 -7.05 -5.62
N PHE A 177 -11.15 -8.03 -5.09
CA PHE A 177 -11.06 -8.42 -3.68
C PHE A 177 -9.65 -8.92 -3.33
N PHE A 178 -9.05 -9.79 -4.13
CA PHE A 178 -7.68 -10.26 -3.91
C PHE A 178 -6.63 -9.15 -4.09
N VAL A 179 -6.85 -8.22 -5.03
CA VAL A 179 -6.05 -6.98 -5.12
C VAL A 179 -6.17 -6.17 -3.83
N GLY A 180 -7.38 -6.10 -3.25
CA GLY A 180 -7.64 -5.52 -1.94
C GLY A 180 -6.85 -6.19 -0.83
N VAL A 181 -6.87 -7.53 -0.77
CA VAL A 181 -6.10 -8.31 0.22
C VAL A 181 -4.61 -8.02 0.10
N TYR A 182 -4.05 -8.07 -1.10
CA TYR A 182 -2.66 -7.73 -1.33
C TYR A 182 -2.35 -6.27 -0.96
N GLY A 183 -3.25 -5.35 -1.29
CA GLY A 183 -3.08 -3.93 -0.99
C GLY A 183 -3.13 -3.61 0.49
N GLY A 184 -3.99 -4.29 1.25
CA GLY A 184 -3.99 -4.16 2.70
C GLY A 184 -2.81 -4.86 3.37
N TYR A 185 -2.23 -5.87 2.72
CA TYR A 185 -1.09 -6.62 3.25
C TYR A 185 0.25 -5.89 3.05
N PHE A 186 0.50 -5.34 1.85
CA PHE A 186 1.79 -4.70 1.52
C PHE A 186 1.67 -3.37 0.76
N GLY A 187 0.60 -3.16 -0.02
CA GLY A 187 0.33 -1.86 -0.66
C GLY A 187 1.24 -1.48 -1.84
N ALA A 188 2.45 -2.02 -1.96
CA ALA A 188 3.36 -1.72 -3.07
C ALA A 188 2.81 -2.24 -4.41
N GLY A 189 2.86 -1.44 -5.48
CA GLY A 189 2.46 -1.91 -6.82
C GLY A 189 0.96 -2.20 -7.02
N ILE A 190 0.10 -1.99 -6.02
CA ILE A 190 -1.35 -2.29 -6.10
C ILE A 190 -2.03 -1.59 -7.26
N GLY A 191 -1.61 -0.35 -7.54
CA GLY A 191 -2.16 0.46 -8.60
C GLY A 191 -1.94 -0.11 -10.00
N ILE A 192 -1.09 -1.12 -10.15
CA ILE A 192 -0.82 -1.81 -11.42
C ILE A 192 -1.77 -2.99 -11.55
N LEU A 193 -1.93 -3.79 -10.49
CA LEU A 193 -2.94 -4.85 -10.42
C LEU A 193 -4.35 -4.31 -10.67
N MET A 194 -4.65 -3.12 -10.15
CA MET A 194 -5.92 -2.44 -10.37
C MET A 194 -6.12 -1.97 -11.82
N LEU A 195 -5.06 -1.58 -12.52
CA LEU A 195 -5.20 -1.21 -13.94
C LEU A 195 -5.59 -2.42 -14.78
N SER A 196 -5.14 -3.62 -14.39
CA SER A 196 -5.56 -4.87 -15.00
C SER A 196 -7.06 -5.11 -14.82
N SER A 197 -7.60 -4.93 -13.61
CA SER A 197 -9.04 -5.12 -13.37
C SER A 197 -9.89 -4.06 -14.09
N LEU A 198 -9.48 -2.79 -14.02
CA LEU A 198 -10.19 -1.67 -14.62
C LEU A 198 -10.25 -1.73 -16.15
N ALA A 199 -9.25 -2.31 -16.80
CA ALA A 199 -9.25 -2.50 -18.25
C ALA A 199 -10.43 -3.35 -18.74
N PHE A 200 -10.90 -4.29 -17.92
CA PHE A 200 -12.02 -5.18 -18.27
C PHE A 200 -13.39 -4.64 -17.82
N VAL A 201 -13.41 -3.53 -17.06
CA VAL A 201 -14.66 -2.90 -16.55
C VAL A 201 -15.30 -1.96 -17.58
N GLY A 202 -14.62 -1.70 -18.70
CA GLY A 202 -15.14 -0.87 -19.80
C GLY A 202 -15.08 0.64 -19.52
N ILE A 203 -14.05 1.11 -18.80
CA ILE A 203 -13.80 2.55 -18.64
C ILE A 203 -12.94 3.01 -19.83
N PRO A 204 -13.47 3.82 -20.75
CA PRO A 204 -12.79 4.13 -22.02
C PRO A 204 -11.64 5.12 -21.85
N ASN A 205 -11.65 5.93 -20.79
CA ASN A 205 -10.68 7.00 -20.58
C ASN A 205 -9.64 6.63 -19.53
N ILE A 206 -8.36 6.71 -19.90
CA ILE A 206 -7.23 6.47 -18.98
C ILE A 206 -7.25 7.40 -17.76
N HIS A 207 -7.76 8.62 -17.89
CA HIS A 207 -7.92 9.55 -16.77
C HIS A 207 -9.00 9.08 -15.79
N GLN A 208 -10.11 8.57 -16.28
CA GLN A 208 -11.17 7.96 -15.48
C GLN A 208 -10.68 6.68 -14.78
N MET A 209 -9.92 5.82 -15.48
CA MET A 209 -9.30 4.65 -14.86
C MET A 209 -8.35 5.05 -13.73
N ASN A 210 -7.52 6.07 -13.94
CA ASN A 210 -6.64 6.60 -12.91
C ASN A 210 -7.42 7.24 -11.75
N ALA A 211 -8.58 7.84 -12.01
CA ALA A 211 -9.47 8.37 -10.97
C ALA A 211 -10.00 7.27 -10.06
N VAL A 212 -10.63 6.24 -10.63
CA VAL A 212 -11.16 5.09 -9.87
C VAL A 212 -10.04 4.38 -9.12
N LYS A 213 -8.90 4.13 -9.78
CA LYS A 213 -7.70 3.57 -9.15
C LYS A 213 -7.27 4.38 -7.93
N SER A 214 -7.13 5.70 -8.07
CA SER A 214 -6.62 6.56 -7.00
C SER A 214 -7.52 6.51 -5.76
N VAL A 215 -8.84 6.53 -5.95
CA VAL A 215 -9.81 6.46 -4.85
C VAL A 215 -9.80 5.12 -4.15
N LEU A 216 -9.75 4.02 -4.90
CA LEU A 216 -9.69 2.68 -4.32
C LEU A 216 -8.35 2.44 -3.61
N ALA A 217 -7.23 2.91 -4.17
CA ALA A 217 -5.93 2.88 -3.51
C ALA A 217 -5.92 3.69 -2.20
N ALA A 218 -6.51 4.89 -2.21
CA ALA A 218 -6.66 5.71 -1.02
C ALA A 218 -7.57 5.04 0.03
N THR A 219 -8.64 4.37 -0.41
CA THR A 219 -9.54 3.61 0.47
C THR A 219 -8.79 2.47 1.15
N MET A 220 -8.05 1.65 0.37
CA MET A 220 -7.25 0.54 0.89
C MET A 220 -6.16 1.02 1.84
N ASN A 221 -5.33 1.99 1.41
CA ASN A 221 -4.27 2.53 2.26
C ASN A 221 -4.84 3.21 3.51
N GLY A 222 -5.98 3.89 3.40
CA GLY A 222 -6.64 4.55 4.53
C GLY A 222 -7.15 3.57 5.57
N ILE A 223 -7.89 2.52 5.15
CA ILE A 223 -8.39 1.51 6.09
C ILE A 223 -7.24 0.71 6.72
N THR A 224 -6.20 0.39 5.94
CA THR A 224 -5.00 -0.30 6.42
C THR A 224 -4.23 0.55 7.42
N ALA A 225 -4.00 1.83 7.13
CA ALA A 225 -3.35 2.75 8.06
C ALA A 225 -4.17 2.93 9.35
N ALA A 226 -5.50 3.02 9.26
CA ALA A 226 -6.37 3.09 10.44
C ALA A 226 -6.26 1.83 11.31
N ILE A 227 -6.30 0.64 10.69
CA ILE A 227 -6.14 -0.64 11.39
C ILE A 227 -4.75 -0.74 12.05
N PHE A 228 -3.68 -0.34 11.35
CA PHE A 228 -2.33 -0.30 11.91
C PHE A 228 -2.20 0.69 13.07
N ALA A 229 -2.83 1.87 12.97
CA ALA A 229 -2.85 2.87 14.03
C ALA A 229 -3.54 2.36 15.28
N VAL A 230 -4.73 1.77 15.15
CA VAL A 230 -5.49 1.18 16.26
C VAL A 230 -4.74 -0.01 16.87
N SER A 231 -3.98 -0.75 16.07
CA SER A 231 -3.18 -1.88 16.55
C SER A 231 -1.88 -1.48 17.25
N GLY A 232 -1.53 -0.18 17.24
CA GLY A 232 -0.32 0.33 17.90
C GLY A 232 0.99 -0.04 17.19
N VAL A 233 0.92 -0.49 15.93
CA VAL A 233 2.09 -0.96 15.16
C VAL A 233 2.70 0.13 14.26
N ILE A 234 2.44 1.40 14.55
CA ILE A 234 2.98 2.52 13.78
C ILE A 234 4.06 3.21 14.60
N ALA A 235 5.25 3.35 14.01
CA ALA A 235 6.30 4.16 14.60
C ALA A 235 6.10 5.64 14.23
N TRP A 236 5.26 6.33 15.01
CA TRP A 236 4.78 7.69 14.73
C TRP A 236 5.90 8.71 14.46
N LYS A 237 7.01 8.62 15.21
CA LYS A 237 8.18 9.50 15.03
C LYS A 237 8.69 9.48 13.58
N TYR A 238 8.83 8.29 13.00
CA TYR A 238 9.25 8.11 11.61
C TYR A 238 8.11 8.42 10.64
N ALA A 239 6.90 7.95 10.93
CA ALA A 239 5.76 8.11 10.03
C ALA A 239 5.47 9.58 9.72
N ILE A 240 5.49 10.45 10.73
CA ILE A 240 5.20 11.88 10.56
C ILE A 240 6.32 12.57 9.76
N ALA A 241 7.59 12.35 10.13
CA ALA A 241 8.72 12.93 9.42
C ALA A 241 8.75 12.50 7.94
N MET A 242 8.55 11.21 7.69
CA MET A 242 8.47 10.66 6.34
C MET A 242 7.22 11.13 5.60
N ALA A 243 6.08 11.33 6.26
CA ALA A 243 4.87 11.87 5.63
C ALA A 243 5.09 13.29 5.09
N VAL A 244 5.78 14.15 5.86
CA VAL A 244 6.15 15.50 5.43
C VAL A 244 7.09 15.43 4.23
N ALA A 245 8.15 14.64 4.32
CA ALA A 245 9.12 14.48 3.23
C ALA A 245 8.47 13.90 1.97
N ALA A 246 7.64 12.86 2.10
CA ALA A 246 6.91 12.24 0.99
C ALA A 246 5.90 13.21 0.36
N SER A 247 5.26 14.06 1.15
CA SER A 247 4.33 15.08 0.63
C SER A 247 5.09 16.14 -0.19
N ALA A 248 6.24 16.62 0.32
CA ALA A 248 7.11 17.55 -0.41
C ALA A 248 7.67 16.91 -1.70
N GLY A 249 8.06 15.64 -1.61
CA GLY A 249 8.52 14.85 -2.74
C GLY A 249 7.45 14.64 -3.79
N GLY A 250 6.23 14.28 -3.39
CA GLY A 250 5.08 14.13 -4.30
C GLY A 250 4.72 15.43 -5.00
N TYR A 251 4.72 16.55 -4.29
CA TYR A 251 4.49 17.86 -4.89
C TYR A 251 5.55 18.22 -5.95
N THR A 252 6.82 17.99 -5.62
CA THR A 252 7.94 18.23 -6.53
C THR A 252 7.89 17.27 -7.73
N GLY A 253 7.62 15.99 -7.48
CA GLY A 253 7.50 14.95 -8.48
C GLY A 253 6.34 15.20 -9.44
N ALA A 254 5.18 15.67 -8.97
CA ALA A 254 4.05 16.01 -9.82
C ALA A 254 4.38 17.14 -10.83
N ARG A 255 5.21 18.13 -10.42
CA ARG A 255 5.69 19.18 -11.33
C ARG A 255 6.71 18.66 -12.33
N LEU A 256 7.62 17.80 -11.86
CA LEU A 256 8.69 17.24 -12.67
C LEU A 256 8.19 16.11 -13.60
N ALA A 257 7.05 15.48 -13.29
CA ALA A 257 6.45 14.40 -14.07
C ALA A 257 6.22 14.77 -15.54
N ARG A 258 5.98 16.06 -15.83
CA ARG A 258 5.83 16.56 -17.21
C ARG A 258 7.14 16.57 -18.01
N ARG A 259 8.29 16.59 -17.33
CA ARG A 259 9.64 16.65 -17.94
C ARG A 259 10.40 15.33 -17.86
N THR A 260 9.98 14.41 -16.99
CA THR A 260 10.67 13.14 -16.76
C THR A 260 9.99 11.99 -17.47
N LYS A 261 10.76 11.18 -18.22
CA LYS A 261 10.23 9.95 -18.80
C LYS A 261 9.96 8.94 -17.69
N ALA A 262 8.69 8.60 -17.46
CA ALA A 262 8.27 7.66 -16.42
C ALA A 262 8.98 6.29 -16.47
N GLY A 263 9.47 5.89 -17.66
CA GLY A 263 10.25 4.65 -17.82
C GLY A 263 11.56 4.62 -17.02
N TYR A 264 12.30 5.73 -16.96
CA TYR A 264 13.56 5.78 -16.19
C TYR A 264 13.31 5.68 -14.70
N VAL A 265 12.31 6.40 -14.19
CA VAL A 265 11.93 6.35 -12.77
C VAL A 265 11.51 4.93 -12.37
N ARG A 266 10.74 4.25 -13.23
CA ARG A 266 10.39 2.84 -13.02
C ARG A 266 11.62 1.94 -12.98
N ALA A 267 12.53 2.07 -13.95
CA ALA A 267 13.73 1.23 -14.01
C ALA A 267 14.56 1.33 -12.72
N VAL A 268 14.78 2.55 -12.21
CA VAL A 268 15.53 2.76 -10.96
C VAL A 268 14.84 2.09 -9.78
N VAL A 269 13.53 2.27 -9.61
CA VAL A 269 12.78 1.70 -8.48
C VAL A 269 12.73 0.17 -8.57
N VAL A 270 12.59 -0.38 -9.77
CA VAL A 270 12.62 -1.83 -10.03
C VAL A 270 13.99 -2.41 -9.67
N LEU A 271 15.09 -1.75 -10.07
CA LEU A 271 16.45 -2.18 -9.72
C LEU A 271 16.65 -2.19 -8.20
N ILE A 272 16.20 -1.15 -7.49
CA ILE A 272 16.26 -1.10 -6.02
C ILE A 272 15.44 -2.23 -5.40
N GLY A 273 14.20 -2.44 -5.86
CA GLY A 273 13.33 -3.48 -5.33
C GLY A 273 13.92 -4.89 -5.50
N PHE A 274 14.49 -5.20 -6.67
CA PHE A 274 15.19 -6.46 -6.90
C PHE A 274 16.49 -6.59 -6.08
N ALA A 275 17.27 -5.51 -5.97
CA ALA A 275 18.50 -5.52 -5.17
C ALA A 275 18.22 -5.79 -3.69
N VAL A 276 17.19 -5.14 -3.12
CA VAL A 276 16.77 -5.38 -1.73
C VAL A 276 16.23 -6.79 -1.56
N ALA A 277 15.45 -7.30 -2.51
CA ALA A 277 14.95 -8.66 -2.44
C ALA A 277 16.10 -9.69 -2.44
N ALA A 278 17.08 -9.51 -3.34
CA ALA A 278 18.27 -10.36 -3.42
C ALA A 278 19.09 -10.31 -2.13
N TYR A 279 19.33 -9.11 -1.59
CA TYR A 279 20.00 -8.93 -0.31
C TYR A 279 19.25 -9.65 0.83
N SER A 280 17.93 -9.51 0.89
CA SER A 280 17.07 -10.15 1.90
C SER A 280 17.07 -11.67 1.84
N TRP A 281 17.34 -12.26 0.66
CA TRP A 281 17.56 -13.70 0.52
C TRP A 281 18.95 -14.12 0.97
N TRP A 282 19.97 -13.34 0.61
CA TRP A 282 21.36 -13.65 0.96
C TRP A 282 21.64 -13.53 2.45
N SER A 283 20.93 -12.64 3.15
CA SER A 283 21.10 -12.41 4.59
C SER A 283 20.30 -13.38 5.49
N ARG A 284 19.71 -14.45 4.94
CA ARG A 284 18.97 -15.49 5.67
C ARG A 284 19.81 -16.73 5.86
#